data_AF-A0A645AV14-F1
#
_entry.id   AF-A0A645AV14-F1
#
_cell.length_a   1.000
_cell.length_b   1.000
_cell.length_c   1.000
_cell.angle_alpha   90.00
_cell.angle_beta   90.00
_cell.angle_gamma   90.00
#
_symmetry.space_group_name_H-M   'P 1'
#
loop_
_entity.id
_entity.type
_entity.pdbx_description
1 polymer ?
#
loop_
_entity_poly.entity_id
_entity_poly.type
_entity_poly.pdbx_seq_one_letter_code
_entity_poly.pdbx_strand_id
1 'polypeptide(L)'
;MANGERFGMHRKVWGVPEALMLLPNAVVRSMVAGAPVGTAARSVPGMHLQQFWRYSLETARLCRSLAGIVHLDAVAAYTAGLLHAVGELVIHRAEAARIDSINAQAGPFDVRRADVEHNLFGFTYAQVSAGLAKRWQLPQVLVEALCYQTNPLNNDAYEPLAAVLHLAGWRARAGEAQFNDRELAMTYPGEVGMTLGLDIDMVLQQDPINWKPSLDEECL
;
A
#
# COMPACT_ATOMS: atom_id res chain seq x y z
N MET A 1 15.45 49.82 14.80
CA MET A 1 15.50 49.43 16.23
C MET A 1 14.11 48.99 16.65
N ALA A 2 14.05 48.04 17.58
CA ALA A 2 12.90 47.57 18.37
C ALA A 2 11.92 46.57 17.73
N ASN A 3 12.11 45.31 18.15
CA ASN A 3 11.13 44.23 18.21
C ASN A 3 9.95 44.57 19.15
N GLY A 4 8.81 43.92 18.95
CA GLY A 4 7.68 43.91 19.89
C GLY A 4 6.53 43.04 19.41
N GLU A 5 6.49 41.81 19.91
CA GLU A 5 5.57 40.71 19.62
C GLU A 5 4.08 41.00 19.89
N ARG A 6 3.16 40.33 19.17
CA ARG A 6 2.17 39.38 19.74
C ARG A 6 1.15 38.85 18.70
N PHE A 7 1.16 37.52 18.57
CA PHE A 7 0.02 36.63 18.30
C PHE A 7 -0.99 37.01 17.22
N GLY A 8 -0.80 36.44 16.03
CA GLY A 8 -1.84 36.23 15.03
C GLY A 8 -1.77 34.78 14.52
N MET A 9 -2.44 33.86 15.22
CA MET A 9 -2.73 32.51 14.76
C MET A 9 -3.53 32.55 13.45
N HIS A 10 -2.84 32.64 12.31
CA HIS A 10 -3.43 32.24 11.03
C HIS A 10 -3.10 30.77 10.79
N ARG A 11 -3.93 29.94 11.44
CA ARG A 11 -4.16 28.53 11.14
C ARG A 11 -4.32 28.38 9.61
N LYS A 12 -3.27 27.89 8.94
CA LYS A 12 -3.37 27.41 7.56
C LYS A 12 -4.25 26.16 7.60
N VAL A 13 -5.54 26.35 7.36
CA VAL A 13 -6.51 25.27 7.22
C VAL A 13 -6.20 24.56 5.92
N TRP A 14 -5.38 23.51 5.98
CA TRP A 14 -5.18 22.58 4.87
C TRP A 14 -6.43 21.71 4.76
N GLY A 15 -7.38 22.16 3.93
CA GLY A 15 -8.47 21.32 3.42
C GLY A 15 -7.94 20.35 2.36
N VAL A 16 -7.18 19.34 2.80
CA VAL A 16 -6.80 18.15 2.03
C VAL A 16 -7.87 17.00 2.04
N PRO A 17 -8.96 16.97 2.84
CA PRO A 17 -9.79 15.76 2.93
C PRO A 17 -10.63 15.36 1.70
N GLU A 18 -10.97 16.26 0.76
CA GLU A 18 -11.99 15.94 -0.28
C GLU A 18 -11.41 15.37 -1.58
N ALA A 19 -10.17 15.70 -1.93
CA ALA A 19 -9.52 15.13 -3.12
C ALA A 19 -9.17 13.64 -2.93
N LEU A 20 -8.83 13.23 -1.70
CA LEU A 20 -8.48 11.86 -1.35
C LEU A 20 -9.68 10.92 -1.24
N MET A 21 -10.89 11.44 -1.06
CA MET A 21 -12.13 10.65 -1.12
C MET A 21 -12.57 10.32 -2.55
N LEU A 22 -12.13 11.09 -3.55
CA LEU A 22 -12.47 10.87 -4.98
C LEU A 22 -11.41 10.06 -5.74
N LEU A 23 -10.17 10.02 -5.24
CA LEU A 23 -9.05 9.28 -5.83
C LEU A 23 -9.25 7.76 -5.94
N PRO A 24 -9.91 7.04 -5.00
CA PRO A 24 -10.07 5.59 -5.12
C PRO A 24 -10.88 5.22 -6.37
N ASN A 25 -11.86 6.03 -6.76
CA ASN A 25 -12.63 5.79 -7.97
C ASN A 25 -11.94 6.35 -9.20
N ALA A 26 -11.36 7.55 -9.18
CA ALA A 26 -10.78 8.14 -10.39
C ALA A 26 -9.46 7.47 -10.83
N VAL A 27 -8.56 7.12 -9.89
CA VAL A 27 -7.25 6.49 -10.22
C VAL A 27 -7.43 5.02 -10.55
N VAL A 28 -8.21 4.28 -9.76
CA VAL A 28 -8.54 2.88 -10.09
C VAL A 28 -9.35 2.83 -11.38
N ARG A 29 -10.35 3.71 -11.60
CA ARG A 29 -11.04 3.78 -12.89
C ARG A 29 -10.14 4.24 -14.01
N SER A 30 -9.19 5.16 -13.85
CA SER A 30 -8.30 5.55 -14.95
C SER A 30 -7.33 4.42 -15.31
N MET A 31 -6.85 3.67 -14.31
CA MET A 31 -6.06 2.45 -14.54
C MET A 31 -6.88 1.33 -15.20
N VAL A 32 -8.17 1.22 -14.88
CA VAL A 32 -9.11 0.27 -15.47
C VAL A 32 -9.68 0.75 -16.83
N ALA A 33 -9.83 2.05 -17.05
CA ALA A 33 -10.44 2.69 -18.22
C ALA A 33 -9.45 2.97 -19.36
N GLY A 34 -8.14 2.94 -19.08
CA GLY A 34 -7.11 2.90 -20.12
C GLY A 34 -7.04 1.55 -20.86
N ALA A 35 -7.83 0.54 -20.45
CA ALA A 35 -7.96 -0.72 -21.16
C ALA A 35 -9.22 -0.67 -22.05
N PRO A 36 -9.10 -0.76 -23.39
CA PRO A 36 -10.28 -0.76 -24.25
C PRO A 36 -11.26 -1.86 -23.83
N VAL A 37 -12.51 -1.44 -23.60
CA VAL A 37 -13.64 -2.34 -23.33
C VAL A 37 -13.98 -3.03 -24.64
N GLY A 38 -13.34 -4.17 -24.86
CA GLY A 38 -13.52 -4.96 -26.06
C GLY A 38 -12.27 -5.76 -26.32
N THR A 39 -12.31 -7.04 -25.93
CA THR A 39 -11.47 -8.14 -26.45
C THR A 39 -9.96 -7.86 -26.57
N ALA A 40 -9.17 -8.39 -25.63
CA ALA A 40 -7.69 -8.48 -25.59
C ALA A 40 -6.90 -7.46 -24.75
N ALA A 41 -7.55 -6.48 -24.10
CA ALA A 41 -6.85 -5.47 -23.28
C ALA A 41 -6.82 -5.71 -21.75
N ARG A 42 -7.27 -6.88 -21.26
CA ARG A 42 -7.61 -7.09 -19.84
C ARG A 42 -6.70 -8.01 -19.02
N SER A 43 -5.65 -8.59 -19.59
CA SER A 43 -4.73 -9.43 -18.84
C SER A 43 -3.41 -8.70 -18.60
N VAL A 44 -2.99 -8.67 -17.33
CA VAL A 44 -1.58 -8.50 -17.00
C VAL A 44 -1.02 -9.93 -16.92
N PRO A 45 -0.14 -10.36 -17.84
CA PRO A 45 0.37 -11.73 -17.86
C PRO A 45 0.94 -12.14 -16.49
N GLY A 46 0.61 -13.35 -16.04
CA GLY A 46 1.05 -13.84 -14.72
C GLY A 46 0.39 -13.15 -13.52
N MET A 47 -0.63 -12.31 -13.70
CA MET A 47 -1.32 -11.64 -12.60
C MET A 47 -2.84 -11.72 -12.67
N HIS A 48 -3.44 -12.17 -11.56
CA HIS A 48 -4.89 -12.19 -11.38
C HIS A 48 -5.39 -10.84 -10.82
N LEU A 49 -5.90 -9.96 -11.69
CA LEU A 49 -6.24 -8.58 -11.31
C LEU A 49 -7.28 -8.49 -10.18
N GLN A 50 -8.25 -9.40 -10.12
CA GLN A 50 -9.23 -9.40 -9.03
C GLN A 50 -8.57 -9.66 -7.66
N GLN A 51 -7.58 -10.56 -7.63
CA GLN A 51 -6.82 -10.85 -6.42
C GLN A 51 -5.92 -9.67 -6.06
N PHE A 52 -5.26 -9.06 -7.06
CA PHE A 52 -4.44 -7.87 -6.87
C PHE A 52 -5.21 -6.72 -6.21
N TRP A 53 -6.41 -6.41 -6.70
CA TRP A 53 -7.22 -5.32 -6.13
C TRP A 53 -7.77 -5.66 -4.75
N ARG A 54 -8.11 -6.93 -4.49
CA ARG A 54 -8.47 -7.38 -3.14
C ARG A 54 -7.30 -7.17 -2.19
N TYR A 55 -6.10 -7.66 -2.54
CA TYR A 55 -4.88 -7.48 -1.77
C TYR A 55 -4.58 -5.99 -1.47
N SER A 56 -4.70 -5.14 -2.49
CA SER A 56 -4.48 -3.70 -2.34
C SER A 56 -5.51 -3.04 -1.41
N LEU A 57 -6.79 -3.42 -1.52
CA LEU A 57 -7.85 -2.90 -0.67
C LEU A 57 -7.72 -3.37 0.78
N GLU A 58 -7.37 -4.64 1.02
CA GLU A 58 -7.12 -5.13 2.37
C GLU A 58 -5.92 -4.45 3.01
N THR A 59 -4.84 -4.25 2.25
CA THR A 59 -3.66 -3.50 2.71
C THR A 59 -4.04 -2.06 3.09
N ALA A 60 -4.88 -1.39 2.27
CA ALA A 60 -5.37 -0.05 2.56
C ALA A 60 -6.20 0.03 3.86
N ARG A 61 -7.08 -0.95 4.09
CA ARG A 61 -7.88 -1.04 5.32
C ARG A 61 -7.00 -1.24 6.55
N LEU A 62 -6.04 -2.16 6.47
CA LEU A 62 -5.08 -2.43 7.54
C LEU A 62 -4.22 -1.19 7.83
N CYS A 63 -3.69 -0.52 6.80
CA CYS A 63 -2.94 0.73 6.96
C CYS A 63 -3.75 1.78 7.70
N ARG A 64 -5.02 1.96 7.33
CA ARG A 64 -5.92 2.92 7.98
C ARG A 64 -6.12 2.59 9.46
N SER A 65 -6.33 1.31 9.78
CA SER A 65 -6.55 0.86 11.16
C SER A 65 -5.30 1.05 12.02
N LEU A 66 -4.15 0.58 11.53
CA LEU A 66 -2.86 0.72 12.21
C LEU A 66 -2.47 2.19 12.38
N ALA A 67 -2.68 3.03 11.37
CA ALA A 67 -2.43 4.47 11.46
C ALA A 67 -3.24 5.14 12.58
N GLY A 68 -4.46 4.66 12.85
CA GLY A 68 -5.27 5.14 13.97
C GLY A 68 -4.63 4.86 15.33
N ILE A 69 -3.99 3.69 15.47
CA ILE A 69 -3.31 3.28 16.71
C ILE A 69 -2.02 4.09 16.92
N VAL A 70 -1.25 4.31 15.86
CA VAL A 70 0.03 5.04 15.91
C VAL A 70 -0.10 6.55 15.68
N HIS A 71 -1.33 7.07 15.67
CA HIS A 71 -1.65 8.50 15.50
C HIS A 71 -1.12 9.16 14.22
N LEU A 72 -1.10 8.42 13.11
CA LEU A 72 -0.78 8.93 11.77
C LEU A 72 -2.04 9.33 10.99
N ASP A 73 -1.84 10.04 9.87
CA ASP A 73 -2.93 10.41 8.96
C ASP A 73 -3.54 9.15 8.31
N ALA A 74 -4.74 8.80 8.74
CA ALA A 74 -5.48 7.63 8.28
C ALA A 74 -5.82 7.66 6.78
N VAL A 75 -5.98 8.85 6.18
CA VAL A 75 -6.28 9.03 4.76
C VAL A 75 -5.02 8.82 3.93
N ALA A 76 -3.88 9.38 4.37
CA ALA A 76 -2.59 9.13 3.76
C ALA A 76 -2.24 7.63 3.81
N ALA A 77 -2.43 6.99 4.97
CA ALA A 77 -2.18 5.55 5.15
C ALA A 77 -3.05 4.67 4.26
N TYR A 78 -4.36 4.96 4.18
CA TYR A 78 -5.25 4.24 3.26
C TYR A 78 -4.81 4.39 1.81
N THR A 79 -4.42 5.61 1.41
CA THR A 79 -3.99 5.89 0.03
C THR A 79 -2.67 5.19 -0.29
N ALA A 80 -1.70 5.22 0.62
CA ALA A 80 -0.44 4.51 0.49
C ALA A 80 -0.70 3.00 0.35
N GLY A 81 -1.53 2.42 1.21
CA GLY A 81 -1.91 1.00 1.15
C GLY A 81 -2.65 0.61 -0.13
N LEU A 82 -3.48 1.49 -0.70
CA LEU A 82 -4.15 1.21 -1.97
C LEU A 82 -3.17 1.19 -3.17
N LEU A 83 -2.13 2.03 -3.11
CA LEU A 83 -1.17 2.21 -4.21
C LEU A 83 0.09 1.36 -4.06
N HIS A 84 0.28 0.69 -2.93
CA HIS A 84 1.56 0.11 -2.53
C HIS A 84 2.16 -0.86 -3.54
N ALA A 85 1.33 -1.67 -4.19
CA ALA A 85 1.73 -2.72 -5.12
C ALA A 85 1.46 -2.39 -6.60
N VAL A 86 1.02 -1.17 -6.97
CA VAL A 86 0.72 -0.86 -8.39
C VAL A 86 1.93 -0.98 -9.31
N GLY A 87 3.15 -0.90 -8.76
CA GLY A 87 4.39 -1.22 -9.45
C GLY A 87 4.44 -2.66 -9.99
N GLU A 88 3.81 -3.63 -9.32
CA GLU A 88 3.70 -5.01 -9.81
C GLU A 88 2.98 -5.07 -11.17
N LEU A 89 1.91 -4.29 -11.36
CA LEU A 89 1.19 -4.23 -12.64
C LEU A 89 2.10 -3.74 -13.77
N VAL A 90 2.96 -2.77 -13.46
CA VAL A 90 3.89 -2.19 -14.42
C VAL A 90 5.01 -3.17 -14.74
N ILE A 91 5.59 -3.82 -13.72
CA ILE A 91 6.64 -4.83 -13.90
C ILE A 91 6.12 -5.99 -14.75
N HIS A 92 4.96 -6.55 -14.42
CA HIS A 92 4.38 -7.65 -15.21
C HIS A 92 4.08 -7.29 -16.67
N ARG A 93 3.81 -6.01 -16.96
CA ARG A 93 3.63 -5.53 -18.34
C ARG A 93 4.94 -5.25 -19.06
N ALA A 94 5.90 -4.63 -18.37
CA ALA A 94 7.17 -4.20 -18.97
C ALA A 94 8.16 -5.36 -19.13
N GLU A 95 8.13 -6.33 -18.21
CA GLU A 95 9.10 -7.43 -18.10
C GLU A 95 8.43 -8.80 -18.29
N ALA A 96 7.44 -8.88 -19.17
CA ALA A 96 6.62 -10.09 -19.37
C ALA A 96 7.44 -11.35 -19.69
N ALA A 97 8.62 -11.22 -20.31
CA ALA A 97 9.49 -12.35 -20.61
C ALA A 97 10.27 -12.87 -19.39
N ARG A 98 10.53 -12.02 -18.40
CA ARG A 98 11.30 -12.38 -17.19
C ARG A 98 10.41 -12.65 -15.99
N ILE A 99 9.18 -12.14 -15.99
CA ILE A 99 8.29 -12.20 -14.83
C ILE A 99 7.92 -13.63 -14.43
N ASP A 100 7.86 -14.56 -15.39
CA ASP A 100 7.59 -15.97 -15.09
C ASP A 100 8.69 -16.59 -14.22
N SER A 101 9.96 -16.19 -14.43
CA SER A 101 11.08 -16.66 -13.59
C SER A 101 11.00 -16.12 -12.16
N ILE A 102 10.46 -14.92 -11.97
CA ILE A 102 10.18 -14.35 -10.65
C ILE A 102 9.01 -15.08 -10.02
N ASN A 103 7.89 -15.21 -10.74
CA ASN A 103 6.67 -15.84 -10.24
C ASN A 103 6.91 -17.29 -9.82
N ALA A 104 7.85 -18.00 -10.47
CA ALA A 104 8.27 -19.34 -10.09
C ALA A 104 9.03 -19.39 -8.75
N GLN A 105 9.77 -18.34 -8.39
CA GLN A 105 10.51 -18.25 -7.12
C GLN A 105 9.68 -17.64 -5.98
N ALA A 106 8.95 -16.57 -6.30
CA ALA A 106 8.06 -15.83 -5.42
C ALA A 106 6.89 -15.27 -6.24
N GLY A 107 5.70 -15.84 -6.01
CA GLY A 107 4.48 -15.33 -6.62
C GLY A 107 4.22 -13.85 -6.26
N PRO A 108 3.30 -13.16 -6.97
CA PRO A 108 3.06 -11.73 -6.77
C PRO A 108 2.70 -11.32 -5.33
N PHE A 109 2.13 -12.25 -4.55
CA PHE A 109 1.70 -12.02 -3.16
C PHE A 109 2.59 -12.71 -2.13
N ASP A 110 3.73 -13.30 -2.53
CA ASP A 110 4.69 -13.93 -1.61
C ASP A 110 5.38 -12.85 -0.75
N VAL A 111 5.59 -13.10 0.54
CA VAL A 111 6.25 -12.13 1.44
C VAL A 111 7.69 -11.79 1.01
N ARG A 112 8.36 -12.70 0.28
CA ARG A 112 9.73 -12.54 -0.22
C ARG A 112 9.81 -11.81 -1.56
N ARG A 113 8.67 -11.39 -2.13
CA ARG A 113 8.59 -10.85 -3.49
C ARG A 113 9.56 -9.70 -3.74
N ALA A 114 9.63 -8.74 -2.82
CA ALA A 114 10.52 -7.60 -2.94
C ALA A 114 12.00 -8.02 -3.01
N ASP A 115 12.42 -8.99 -2.18
CA ASP A 115 13.81 -9.48 -2.18
C ASP A 115 14.15 -10.20 -3.48
N VAL A 116 13.23 -11.03 -3.98
CA VAL A 116 13.41 -11.75 -5.24
C VAL A 116 13.50 -10.78 -6.43
N GLU A 117 12.63 -9.77 -6.48
CA GLU A 117 12.69 -8.72 -7.51
C GLU A 117 14.00 -7.93 -7.44
N HIS A 118 14.42 -7.52 -6.25
CA HIS A 118 15.67 -6.77 -6.09
C HIS A 118 16.88 -7.60 -6.56
N ASN A 119 16.93 -8.88 -6.19
CA ASN A 119 18.03 -9.76 -6.57
C ASN A 119 18.09 -10.03 -8.09
N LEU A 120 16.95 -10.05 -8.78
CA LEU A 120 16.89 -10.36 -10.21
C LEU A 120 16.94 -9.12 -11.10
N PHE A 121 16.33 -8.01 -10.68
CA PHE A 121 16.16 -6.79 -11.49
C PHE A 121 16.94 -5.59 -10.97
N GLY A 122 17.45 -5.64 -9.73
CA GLY A 122 18.09 -4.50 -9.06
C GLY A 122 17.10 -3.46 -8.51
N PHE A 123 15.79 -3.69 -8.67
CA PHE A 123 14.72 -2.83 -8.16
C PHE A 123 13.50 -3.64 -7.74
N THR A 124 12.59 -3.03 -6.99
CA THR A 124 11.36 -3.67 -6.48
C THR A 124 10.10 -2.99 -6.97
N TYR A 125 8.96 -3.67 -6.86
CA TYR A 125 7.63 -3.12 -7.11
C TYR A 125 7.40 -1.84 -6.29
N ALA A 126 7.94 -1.76 -5.08
CA ALA A 126 7.81 -0.60 -4.20
C ALA A 126 8.44 0.65 -4.79
N GLN A 127 9.66 0.52 -5.34
CA GLN A 127 10.35 1.63 -6.02
C GLN A 127 9.60 2.04 -7.29
N VAL A 128 9.02 1.10 -8.03
CA VAL A 128 8.19 1.40 -9.20
C VAL A 128 6.90 2.12 -8.79
N SER A 129 6.22 1.67 -7.72
CA SER A 129 5.04 2.33 -7.14
C SER A 129 5.37 3.77 -6.71
N ALA A 130 6.50 3.99 -6.05
CA ALA A 130 6.96 5.33 -5.67
C ALA A 130 7.25 6.22 -6.88
N GLY A 131 7.89 5.66 -7.92
CA GLY A 131 8.13 6.35 -9.19
C GLY A 131 6.82 6.77 -9.88
N LEU A 132 5.80 5.93 -9.85
CA LEU A 132 4.46 6.26 -10.36
C LEU A 132 3.80 7.37 -9.53
N ALA A 133 3.83 7.27 -8.20
CA ALA A 133 3.29 8.28 -7.31
C ALA A 133 3.94 9.66 -7.54
N LYS A 134 5.27 9.69 -7.75
CA LYS A 134 6.00 10.91 -8.10
C LYS A 134 5.55 11.48 -9.45
N ARG A 135 5.33 10.63 -10.47
CA ARG A 135 4.80 11.06 -11.78
C ARG A 135 3.38 11.62 -11.69
N TRP A 136 2.55 11.07 -10.81
CA TRP A 136 1.21 11.60 -10.54
C TRP A 136 1.20 12.82 -9.62
N GLN A 137 2.37 13.34 -9.22
CA GLN A 137 2.51 14.51 -8.35
C GLN A 137 1.80 14.33 -6.99
N LEU A 138 1.81 13.10 -6.45
CA LEU A 138 1.29 12.84 -5.11
C LEU A 138 2.18 13.49 -4.04
N PRO A 139 1.63 13.78 -2.84
CA PRO A 139 2.40 14.30 -1.71
C PRO A 139 3.67 13.48 -1.42
N GLN A 140 4.75 14.17 -1.07
CA GLN A 140 6.06 13.56 -0.80
C GLN A 140 6.00 12.43 0.24
N VAL A 141 5.19 12.60 1.28
CA VAL A 141 4.95 11.57 2.31
C VAL A 141 4.44 10.24 1.72
N LEU A 142 3.61 10.27 0.68
CA LEU A 142 3.15 9.05 0.00
C LEU A 142 4.27 8.45 -0.85
N VAL A 143 5.07 9.29 -1.52
CA VAL A 143 6.20 8.82 -2.33
C VAL A 143 7.23 8.12 -1.45
N GLU A 144 7.56 8.70 -0.30
CA GLU A 144 8.51 8.14 0.67
C GLU A 144 7.97 6.86 1.31
N ALA A 145 6.72 6.87 1.75
CA ALA A 145 6.06 5.67 2.28
C ALA A 145 6.12 4.50 1.30
N LEU A 146 5.81 4.74 0.02
CA LEU A 146 5.87 3.73 -1.03
C LEU A 146 7.30 3.27 -1.33
N CYS A 147 8.27 4.18 -1.31
CA CYS A 147 9.67 3.88 -1.64
C CYS A 147 10.32 2.99 -0.58
N TYR A 148 10.03 3.28 0.70
CA TYR A 148 10.66 2.61 1.83
C TYR A 148 9.82 1.47 2.42
N GLN A 149 8.63 1.17 1.87
CA GLN A 149 7.73 0.13 2.41
C GLN A 149 8.36 -1.26 2.55
N THR A 150 9.37 -1.62 1.75
CA THR A 150 10.01 -2.94 1.81
C THR A 150 11.09 -3.00 2.89
N ASN A 151 11.64 -1.84 3.28
CA ASN A 151 12.68 -1.75 4.29
C ASN A 151 12.61 -0.40 5.04
N PRO A 152 11.59 -0.24 5.91
CA PRO A 152 11.25 1.05 6.50
C PRO A 152 12.28 1.56 7.53
N LEU A 153 13.24 0.73 7.94
CA LEU A 153 14.22 1.06 8.99
C LEU A 153 15.64 1.34 8.45
N ASN A 154 15.92 1.08 7.16
CA ASN A 154 17.31 0.97 6.66
C ASN A 154 17.83 2.19 5.87
N ASN A 155 17.39 3.42 6.13
CA ASN A 155 17.76 4.56 5.25
C ASN A 155 18.10 5.89 5.94
N ASP A 156 18.52 5.91 7.21
CA ASP A 156 18.76 7.13 8.03
C ASP A 156 17.55 8.09 8.16
N ALA A 157 16.50 7.89 7.35
CA ALA A 157 15.23 8.58 7.33
C ALA A 157 14.14 7.57 7.67
N TYR A 158 13.81 7.47 8.95
CA TYR A 158 12.65 6.72 9.42
C TYR A 158 11.37 7.41 8.94
N GLU A 159 10.59 6.71 8.11
CA GLU A 159 9.26 7.16 7.68
C GLU A 159 8.19 6.29 8.36
N PRO A 160 7.47 6.81 9.39
CA PRO A 160 6.46 6.05 10.12
C PRO A 160 5.38 5.44 9.23
N LEU A 161 5.00 6.13 8.14
CA LEU A 161 3.99 5.64 7.21
C LEU A 161 4.50 4.43 6.41
N ALA A 162 5.79 4.38 6.10
CA ALA A 162 6.43 3.21 5.47
C ALA A 162 6.39 2.00 6.40
N ALA A 163 6.63 2.21 7.70
CA ALA A 163 6.56 1.15 8.71
C ALA A 163 5.15 0.59 8.87
N VAL A 164 4.13 1.45 8.91
CA VAL A 164 2.72 1.01 8.91
C VAL A 164 2.39 0.23 7.64
N LEU A 165 2.84 0.74 6.49
CA LEU A 165 2.60 0.09 5.20
C LEU A 165 3.29 -1.27 5.11
N HIS A 166 4.49 -1.41 5.67
CA HIS A 166 5.23 -2.66 5.74
C HIS A 166 4.45 -3.73 6.52
N LEU A 167 3.98 -3.40 7.73
CA LEU A 167 3.20 -4.34 8.56
C LEU A 167 1.88 -4.71 7.92
N ALA A 168 1.15 -3.73 7.37
CA ALA A 168 -0.11 -3.98 6.68
C ALA A 168 0.09 -4.85 5.43
N GLY A 169 1.12 -4.57 4.64
CA GLY A 169 1.47 -5.33 3.44
C GLY A 169 1.86 -6.77 3.76
N TRP A 170 2.67 -6.98 4.80
CA TRP A 170 2.98 -8.31 5.32
C TRP A 170 1.71 -9.06 5.74
N ARG A 171 0.86 -8.43 6.56
CA ARG A 171 -0.38 -9.03 7.07
C ARG A 171 -1.35 -9.44 5.96
N ALA A 172 -1.47 -8.60 4.93
CA ALA A 172 -2.30 -8.89 3.77
C ALA A 172 -1.71 -10.02 2.91
N ARG A 173 -0.38 -10.07 2.71
CA ARG A 173 0.29 -11.18 2.00
C ARG A 173 0.13 -12.49 2.76
N ALA A 174 0.30 -12.49 4.07
CA ALA A 174 0.10 -13.66 4.92
C ALA A 174 -1.35 -14.18 4.82
N GLY A 175 -2.33 -13.28 4.70
CA GLY A 175 -3.74 -13.65 4.46
C GLY A 175 -3.96 -14.30 3.09
N GLU A 176 -3.39 -13.73 2.02
CA GLU A 176 -3.48 -14.33 0.67
C GLU A 176 -2.75 -15.67 0.58
N ALA A 177 -1.66 -15.85 1.33
CA ALA A 177 -0.89 -17.09 1.42
C ALA A 177 -1.45 -18.10 2.43
N GLN A 178 -2.52 -17.74 3.16
CA GLN A 178 -3.17 -18.59 4.16
C GLN A 178 -2.22 -19.11 5.25
N PHE A 179 -1.33 -18.25 5.73
CA PHE A 179 -0.37 -18.61 6.78
C PHE A 179 -1.09 -19.09 8.05
N ASN A 180 -0.56 -20.15 8.65
CA ASN A 180 -0.97 -20.59 9.98
C ASN A 180 -0.28 -19.79 11.10
N ASP A 181 -0.71 -19.97 12.35
CA ASP A 181 -0.19 -19.24 13.51
C ASP A 181 1.33 -19.32 13.66
N ARG A 182 1.92 -20.48 13.35
CA ARG A 182 3.38 -20.66 13.42
C ARG A 182 4.07 -19.85 12.33
N GLU A 183 3.56 -19.85 11.11
CA GLU A 183 4.11 -19.06 9.99
C GLU A 183 3.97 -17.56 10.24
N LEU A 184 2.83 -17.12 10.79
CA LEU A 184 2.63 -15.74 11.23
C LEU A 184 3.68 -15.33 12.27
N ALA A 185 3.89 -16.14 13.31
CA ALA A 185 4.88 -15.85 14.34
C ALA A 185 6.32 -15.82 13.80
N MET A 186 6.69 -16.75 12.89
CA MET A 186 8.05 -16.83 12.34
C MET A 186 8.36 -15.71 11.34
N THR A 187 7.36 -15.18 10.64
CA THR A 187 7.55 -14.18 9.58
C THR A 187 7.20 -12.76 10.01
N TYR A 188 6.71 -12.57 11.25
CA TYR A 188 6.33 -11.27 11.76
C TYR A 188 7.51 -10.27 11.71
N PRO A 189 7.33 -9.06 11.14
CA PRO A 189 8.35 -8.02 11.11
C PRO A 189 8.55 -7.37 12.50
N GLY A 190 9.17 -8.12 13.41
CA GLY A 190 9.29 -7.77 14.83
C GLY A 190 9.94 -6.41 15.08
N GLU A 191 11.01 -6.07 14.37
CA GLU A 191 11.70 -4.78 14.54
C GLU A 191 10.81 -3.59 14.16
N VAL A 192 10.04 -3.74 13.08
CA VAL A 192 9.10 -2.70 12.62
C VAL A 192 7.94 -2.56 13.60
N GLY A 193 7.41 -3.69 14.08
CA GLY A 193 6.39 -3.74 15.13
C GLY A 193 6.83 -3.02 16.41
N MET A 194 8.00 -3.38 16.93
CA MET A 194 8.60 -2.75 18.11
C MET A 194 8.79 -1.24 17.93
N THR A 195 9.24 -0.80 16.76
CA THR A 195 9.43 0.63 16.46
C THR A 195 8.11 1.41 16.49
N LEU A 196 7.01 0.78 16.07
CA LEU A 196 5.68 1.36 16.11
C LEU A 196 4.94 1.16 17.44
N GLY A 197 5.52 0.42 18.38
CA GLY A 197 4.83 0.01 19.62
C GLY A 197 3.65 -0.94 19.36
N LEU A 198 3.72 -1.73 18.29
CA LEU A 198 2.71 -2.70 17.90
C LEU A 198 3.29 -4.10 18.06
N ASP A 199 2.62 -4.96 18.82
CA ASP A 199 2.94 -6.39 18.84
C ASP A 199 2.17 -7.15 17.74
N ILE A 200 2.48 -8.44 17.62
CA ILE A 200 1.85 -9.30 16.62
C ILE A 200 0.33 -9.41 16.84
N ASP A 201 -0.12 -9.50 18.10
CA ASP A 201 -1.53 -9.67 18.42
C ASP A 201 -2.34 -8.42 18.02
N MET A 202 -1.82 -7.23 18.31
CA MET A 202 -2.41 -5.96 17.90
C MET A 202 -2.56 -5.87 16.38
N VAL A 203 -1.56 -6.34 15.62
CA VAL A 203 -1.61 -6.36 14.14
C VAL A 203 -2.58 -7.42 13.62
N LEU A 204 -2.63 -8.60 14.25
CA LEU A 204 -3.52 -9.70 13.84
C LEU A 204 -4.99 -9.41 14.15
N GLN A 205 -5.27 -8.68 15.25
CA GLN A 205 -6.61 -8.26 15.67
C GLN A 205 -7.23 -7.17 14.78
N GLN A 206 -6.45 -6.53 13.91
CA GLN A 206 -7.02 -5.59 12.95
C GLN A 206 -7.82 -6.36 11.91
N ASP A 207 -9.14 -6.40 12.12
CA ASP A 207 -10.04 -7.00 11.16
C ASP A 207 -10.03 -6.18 9.86
N PRO A 208 -9.96 -6.84 8.68
CA PRO A 208 -10.34 -6.20 7.44
C PRO A 208 -11.81 -5.83 7.56
N ILE A 209 -12.10 -4.54 7.80
CA ILE A 209 -13.48 -4.03 7.86
C ILE A 209 -14.22 -4.52 6.62
N ASN A 210 -15.13 -5.47 6.83
CA ASN A 210 -15.90 -6.07 5.76
C ASN A 210 -17.00 -5.08 5.38
N TRP A 211 -16.67 -4.13 4.51
CA TRP A 211 -17.67 -3.26 3.88
C TRP A 211 -18.53 -4.11 2.96
N LYS A 212 -19.61 -4.68 3.49
CA LYS A 212 -20.78 -4.99 2.66
C LYS A 212 -21.50 -3.66 2.45
N PRO A 213 -21.65 -3.15 1.22
CA PRO A 213 -22.67 -2.13 0.99
C PRO A 213 -23.99 -2.76 1.44
N SER A 214 -24.75 -2.07 2.29
CA SER A 214 -26.12 -2.49 2.55
C SER A 214 -26.84 -2.45 1.20
N LEU A 215 -27.21 -3.63 0.70
CA LEU A 215 -28.28 -3.72 -0.29
C LEU A 215 -29.56 -3.59 0.52
N ASP A 216 -29.83 -2.37 0.98
CA ASP A 216 -31.13 -2.04 1.51
C ASP A 216 -32.09 -2.04 0.32
N GLU A 217 -33.03 -2.97 0.43
CA GLU A 217 -34.32 -3.00 -0.23
C GLU A 217 -34.89 -1.58 -0.38
N GLU A 218 -35.23 -1.20 -1.61
CA GLU A 218 -36.49 -0.50 -1.95
C GLU A 218 -36.46 -0.10 -3.44
N CYS A 219 -37.12 -0.91 -4.26
CA CYS A 219 -37.93 -0.46 -5.40
C CYS A 219 -38.87 -1.62 -5.76
N LEU A 220 -39.92 -1.76 -4.94
CA LEU A 220 -41.25 -2.14 -5.43
C LEU A 220 -41.92 -0.88 -6.01
#